data_AF-A0A450SJE6-F1
#
_entry.id   AF-A0A450SJE6-F1
#
_cell.length_a   1.000
_cell.length_b   1.000
_cell.length_c   1.000
_cell.angle_alpha   90.00
_cell.angle_beta   90.00
_cell.angle_gamma   90.00
#
_symmetry.space_group_name_H-M   'P 1'
#
loop_
_entity.id
_entity.type
_entity.pdbx_description
1 polymer ?
#
loop_
_entity_poly.entity_id
_entity_poly.type
_entity_poly.pdbx_seq_one_letter_code
_entity_poly.pdbx_strand_id
1 'polypeptide(L)' 'MYEDEIILEVWRNRDNYVAQHHYSLDEIVADLQARRKEITDILSGETGVTGGGIAQSPKEIQTHQDR' A
#
# COMPACT_ATOMS: atom_id res chain seq x y z
N MET A 1 -13.11 -15.11 17.42
CA MET A 1 -11.65 -15.19 17.26
C MET A 1 -11.33 -14.62 15.89
N TYR A 2 -11.29 -13.28 15.82
CA TYR A 2 -11.14 -12.48 14.59
C TYR A 2 -10.21 -11.29 14.83
N GLU A 3 -10.16 -10.80 16.08
CA GLU A 3 -9.29 -9.70 16.50
C GLU A 3 -7.81 -10.03 16.27
N ASP A 4 -7.39 -11.27 16.56
CA ASP A 4 -5.99 -11.69 16.40
C ASP A 4 -5.55 -11.69 14.93
N GLU A 5 -6.43 -12.06 14.00
CA GLU A 5 -6.11 -12.09 12.56
C GLU A 5 -5.95 -10.69 11.98
N ILE A 6 -6.84 -9.75 12.37
CA ILE A 6 -6.73 -8.34 11.95
C ILE A 6 -5.46 -7.72 12.51
N ILE A 7 -5.15 -7.98 13.78
CA ILE A 7 -3.92 -7.49 14.41
C ILE A 7 -2.71 -8.02 13.63
N LEU A 8 -2.64 -9.33 13.37
CA LEU A 8 -1.55 -9.96 12.61
C LEU A 8 -1.40 -9.37 11.21
N GLU A 9 -2.50 -9.12 10.51
CA GLU A 9 -2.48 -8.52 9.18
C GLU A 9 -1.94 -7.08 9.22
N VAL A 10 -2.34 -6.28 10.21
CA VAL A 10 -1.82 -4.92 10.39
C VAL A 10 -0.32 -4.93 10.66
N TRP A 11 0.18 -5.86 11.50
CA TRP A 11 1.63 -6.01 11.74
C TRP A 11 2.37 -6.36 10.44
N ARG A 12 1.85 -7.31 9.66
CA ARG A 12 2.43 -7.70 8.36
C ARG A 12 2.42 -6.55 7.36
N ASN A 13 1.33 -5.79 7.28
CA ASN A 13 1.21 -4.66 6.37
C ASN A 13 2.20 -3.56 6.73
N ARG A 14 2.40 -3.28 8.02
CA ARG A 14 3.45 -2.33 8.46
C ARG A 14 4.83 -2.82 8.05
N ASP A 15 5.17 -4.07 8.33
CA ASP A 15 6.52 -4.59 8.05
C ASP A 15 6.82 -4.58 6.54
N ASN A 16 5.84 -4.95 5.72
CA ASN A 16 5.94 -4.88 4.27
C ASN A 16 6.11 -3.44 3.79
N TYR A 17 5.33 -2.51 4.33
CA TYR A 17 5.39 -1.09 3.96
C TYR A 17 6.76 -0.50 4.28
N VAL A 18 7.29 -0.76 5.48
CA VAL A 18 8.64 -0.28 5.86
C VAL A 18 9.73 -0.92 4.98
N ALA A 19 9.60 -2.21 4.65
CA ALA A 19 10.54 -2.90 3.76
C ALA A 19 10.54 -2.34 2.33
N GLN A 20 9.38 -1.95 1.79
CA GLN A 20 9.26 -1.28 0.48
C GLN A 20 9.97 0.07 0.43
N HIS A 21 10.08 0.75 1.57
CA HIS A 21 10.77 2.03 1.72
C HIS A 21 12.16 1.90 2.35
N HIS A 22 12.79 0.72 2.22
CA HIS A 22 14.16 0.46 2.66
C HIS A 22 14.45 0.81 4.13
N TYR A 23 13.43 0.78 4.99
CA TYR A 23 13.52 1.25 6.37
C TYR A 23 13.97 2.72 6.50
N SER A 24 13.85 3.52 5.44
CA SER A 24 14.19 4.93 5.38
C SER A 24 13.01 5.79 5.80
N LEU A 25 13.19 6.58 6.86
CA LEU A 25 12.15 7.50 7.33
C LEU A 25 11.81 8.55 6.27
N ASP A 26 12.82 9.05 5.54
CA ASP A 26 12.64 10.08 4.54
C ASP A 26 11.80 9.58 3.35
N GLU A 27 12.03 8.33 2.91
CA GLU A 27 11.24 7.70 1.83
C GLU A 27 9.78 7.49 2.25
N ILE A 28 9.54 7.03 3.48
CA ILE A 28 8.20 6.84 4.03
C ILE A 28 7.45 8.17 4.11
N VAL A 29 8.12 9.21 4.65
CA VAL A 29 7.50 10.54 4.78
C VAL A 29 7.18 11.13 3.41
N ALA A 30 8.07 10.99 2.43
CA ALA A 30 7.84 11.45 1.07
C ALA A 30 6.63 10.75 0.41
N ASP A 31 6.53 9.42 0.53
CA ASP A 31 5.40 8.65 0.00
C ASP A 31 4.07 9.06 0.65
N LEU A 32 4.04 9.18 1.98
CA LEU A 32 2.84 9.59 2.71
C LEU A 32 2.39 11.01 2.34
N GLN A 33 3.33 11.93 2.13
CA GLN A 33 3.01 13.29 1.67
C GLN A 33 2.44 13.29 0.25
N ALA A 34 2.99 12.49 -0.65
CA ALA A 34 2.48 12.35 -2.02
C ALA A 34 1.05 11.81 -2.02
N ARG A 35 0.77 10.75 -1.27
CA ARG A 35 -0.58 10.17 -1.11
C ARG A 35 -1.57 11.16 -0.51
N ARG A 36 -1.16 11.93 0.51
CA ARG A 36 -2.01 12.96 1.11
C ARG A 36 -2.41 14.01 0.07
N LYS A 37 -1.46 14.44 -0.75
CA LYS A 37 -1.71 15.40 -1.82
C LYS A 37 -2.69 14.83 -2.84
N GLU A 38 -2.45 13.62 -3.34
CA GLU A 38 -3.36 12.93 -4.28
C GLU A 38 -4.80 12.85 -3.74
N ILE A 39 -4.97 12.44 -2.48
CA ILE A 39 -6.30 12.38 -1.84
C ILE A 39 -6.93 13.78 -1.75
N THR A 40 -6.13 14.79 -1.39
CA THR A 40 -6.61 16.17 -1.30
C THR A 40 -7.05 16.69 -2.67
N ASP A 41 -6.30 16.38 -3.72
CA ASP A 41 -6.60 16.81 -5.09
C ASP A 41 -7.87 16.10 -5.61
N ILE A 42 -8.06 14.81 -5.29
CA ILE A 42 -9.29 14.05 -5.57
C ILE A 42 -10.50 14.68 -4.87
N LEU A 43 -10.38 14.97 -3.57
CA LEU A 43 -11.48 15.53 -2.77
C LEU A 43 -11.81 16.98 -3.16
N SER A 44 -10.83 17.74 -3.64
CA SER A 44 -11.01 19.11 -4.11
C SER A 44 -11.64 19.20 -5.50
N GLY A 45 -11.80 18.07 -6.21
CA GLY A 45 -12.32 18.02 -7.58
C GLY A 45 -11.34 18.57 -8.63
N GLU A 46 -10.07 18.73 -8.26
CA GLU A 46 -9.02 19.36 -9.08
C GLU A 46 -8.14 18.31 -9.78
N THR A 47 -8.67 17.19 -10.25
CA THR A 47 -7.89 16.28 -11.10
C THR A 47 -8.70 15.66 -12.22
N GLY A 48 -8.34 16.01 -13.46
CA GLY A 48 -8.46 15.11 -14.60
C GLY A 48 -7.58 13.88 -14.32
N VAL A 49 -8.21 12.70 -14.38
CA VAL A 49 -7.64 11.38 -14.15
C VAL A 49 -6.22 11.23 -14.71
N THR A 50 -5.24 11.04 -13.83
CA THR A 50 -4.07 10.21 -14.12
C THR A 50 -4.01 9.12 -13.06
N GLY A 51 -4.83 8.08 -13.26
CA GLY A 51 -4.78 6.86 -12.46
C GLY A 51 -3.38 6.26 -12.58
N GLY A 52 -2.58 6.39 -11.52
CA GLY A 52 -1.20 5.97 -11.49
C GLY A 52 -0.84 5.43 -10.12
N GLY A 53 -1.21 4.17 -9.87
CA GLY A 53 -0.55 3.37 -8.85
C GLY A 53 -1.18 3.39 -7.47
N ILE A 54 -2.44 2.93 -7.34
CA ILE A 54 -2.76 2.13 -6.16
C ILE A 54 -1.87 0.89 -6.28
N ALA A 55 -0.87 0.83 -5.40
CA ALA A 55 0.18 -0.16 -5.33
C ALA A 55 -0.29 -1.54 -5.82
N GLN A 56 0.44 -2.09 -6.79
CA GLN A 56 0.20 -3.44 -7.30
C GLN A 56 0.12 -4.41 -6.13
N SER A 57 -1.07 -4.97 -5.93
CA SER A 57 -1.31 -6.11 -5.05
C SER A 57 -0.27 -7.19 -5.32
N PRO A 58 0.24 -7.90 -4.30
CA PRO A 58 1.13 -9.02 -4.52
C PRO A 58 0.42 -10.04 -5.42
N LYS A 59 1.04 -10.38 -6.55
CA LYS A 59 0.56 -11.45 -7.42
C LYS A 59 0.45 -12.72 -6.59
N GLU A 60 -0.78 -13.23 -6.45
CA GLU A 60 -1.01 -14.60 -5.98
C GLU A 60 -0.23 -15.55 -6.90
N ILE A 61 0.71 -16.29 -6.31
CA ILE A 61 1.39 -17.39 -7.00
C ILE A 61 0.38 -18.52 -7.14
N GLN A 62 -0.29 -18.59 -8.29
CA GLN A 62 -1.10 -19.75 -8.66
C GLN A 62 -0.17 -20.96 -8.78
N THR A 63 -0.14 -21.80 -7.76
CA THR A 63 0.57 -23.08 -7.81
C THR A 63 -0.27 -24.01 -8.67
N HIS A 64 0.14 -24.24 -9.92
CA HIS A 64 -0.43 -25.29 -10.76
C HIS A 64 -0.16 -26.65 -10.09
N GLN A 65 -1.22 -27.32 -9.63
CA GLN A 65 -1.18 -28.75 -9.39
C GLN A 65 -1.31 -29.46 -10.74
N ASP A 66 -0.21 -30.03 -11.22
CA ASP A 66 -0.26 -31.09 -12.23
C ASP A 66 -0.26 -32.44 -11.50
N ARG A 67 -1.30 -33.23 -11.74
CA ARG A 67 -1.37 -34.65 -11.44
C ARG A 67 -1.71 -35.40 -12.73
#